data_AF-A0A1Z9J425-F1
#
_entry.id   AF-A0A1Z9J425-F1
#
_cell.length_a   1.000
_cell.length_b   1.000
_cell.length_c   1.000
_cell.angle_alpha   90.00
_cell.angle_beta   90.00
_cell.angle_gamma   90.00
#
_symmetry.space_group_name_H-M   'P 1'
#
loop_
_entity.id
_entity.type
_entity.pdbx_description
1 polymer ?
#
loop_
_entity_poly.entity_id
_entity_poly.type
_entity_poly.pdbx_seq_one_letter_code
_entity_poly.pdbx_strand_id
1 'polypeptide(L)' 'MGAGATLTQEGLSACADVLRGQGFFIKKKEIDVPLYEFDAIKNNQEWKVKMSGNCEIILQKLD' A
#
# COMPACT_ATOMS: atom_id res chain seq x y z
N MET A 1 -1.79 15.65 17.71
CA MET A 1 -2.87 14.64 17.87
C MET A 1 -2.79 13.74 16.66
N GLY A 2 -2.33 12.50 16.86
CA GLY A 2 -2.08 11.55 15.78
C GLY A 2 -3.40 11.15 15.13
N ALA A 3 -3.58 11.52 13.87
CA ALA A 3 -4.67 11.02 13.07
C ALA A 3 -4.45 9.52 12.89
N GLY A 4 -5.12 8.70 13.69
CA GLY A 4 -5.33 7.30 13.35
C GLY A 4 -6.14 7.28 12.08
N ALA A 5 -5.47 7.19 10.94
CA ALA A 5 -6.13 7.14 9.65
C ALA A 5 -7.08 5.95 9.66
N THR A 6 -8.38 6.26 9.69
CA THR A 6 -9.42 5.25 9.49
C THR A 6 -9.16 4.64 8.12
N LEU A 7 -9.09 3.31 8.03
CA LEU A 7 -8.81 2.63 6.77
C LEU A 7 -9.97 2.86 5.80
N THR A 8 -9.86 3.89 4.96
CA THR A 8 -10.84 4.21 3.92
C THR A 8 -10.33 3.80 2.54
N GLN A 9 -11.24 3.65 1.58
CA GLN A 9 -10.90 3.51 0.16
C GLN A 9 -10.12 4.73 -0.38
N GLU A 10 -10.38 5.91 0.19
CA GLU A 10 -9.64 7.14 -0.12
C GLU A 10 -8.19 7.04 0.38
N GLY A 11 -7.98 6.62 1.64
CA GLY A 11 -6.64 6.38 2.20
C GLY A 11 -5.88 5.30 1.42
N LEU A 12 -6.56 4.21 1.05
CA LEU A 12 -5.99 3.14 0.21
C LEU A 12 -5.49 3.69 -1.13
N SER A 13 -6.27 4.58 -1.75
CA SER A 13 -5.91 5.18 -3.03
C SER A 13 -4.76 6.19 -2.88
N ALA A 14 -4.74 6.98 -1.81
CA ALA A 14 -3.63 7.87 -1.48
C ALA A 14 -2.31 7.10 -1.27
N CYS A 15 -2.33 6.00 -0.53
CA CYS A 15 -1.16 5.16 -0.33
C CYS A 15 -0.69 4.48 -1.63
N ALA A 16 -1.63 4.08 -2.50
CA ALA A 16 -1.31 3.53 -3.82
C ALA A 16 -0.57 4.56 -4.70
N ASP A 17 -0.97 5.83 -4.66
CA ASP A 17 -0.29 6.91 -5.40
C ASP A 17 1.15 7.13 -4.90
N VAL A 18 1.38 7.03 -3.59
CA VAL A 18 2.74 7.07 -3.01
C VAL A 18 3.63 5.93 -3.54
N LEU A 19 3.07 4.72 -3.65
CA LEU A 19 3.79 3.58 -4.22
C LEU A 19 4.06 3.75 -5.72
N ARG A 20 3.10 4.30 -6.48
CA ARG A 20 3.30 4.66 -7.89
C ARG A 20 4.43 5.64 -8.09
N GLY A 21 4.53 6.67 -7.23
CA GLY A 21 5.63 7.62 -7.22
C GLY A 21 7.01 6.98 -6.97
N GLN A 22 7.06 5.83 -6.30
CA GLN A 22 8.27 5.05 -6.04
C GLN A 22 8.62 4.03 -7.14
N GLY A 23 7.86 4.03 -8.24
CA GLY A 23 8.04 3.10 -9.37
C GLY A 23 7.38 1.74 -9.19
N PHE A 24 6.42 1.61 -8.25
CA PHE A 24 5.59 0.41 -8.14
C PHE A 24 4.35 0.53 -9.01
N PHE A 25 4.10 -0.49 -9.83
CA PHE A 25 2.87 -0.59 -10.62
C PHE A 25 1.81 -1.37 -9.85
N ILE A 26 0.86 -0.67 -9.22
CA ILE A 26 -0.19 -1.30 -8.42
C ILE A 26 -1.15 -2.10 -9.31
N LYS A 27 -1.19 -3.42 -9.10
CA LYS A 27 -2.13 -4.36 -9.71
C LYS A 27 -3.42 -4.46 -8.90
N LYS A 28 -3.29 -4.66 -7.59
CA LYS A 28 -4.42 -4.87 -6.68
C LYS A 28 -4.23 -4.05 -5.42
N LYS A 29 -5.34 -3.58 -4.86
CA LYS A 29 -5.39 -2.84 -3.61
C LYS A 29 -6.50 -3.43 -2.74
N GLU A 30 -6.16 -3.86 -1.55
CA GLU A 30 -7.07 -4.49 -0.58
C GLU A 30 -6.93 -3.83 0.79
N ILE A 31 -8.04 -3.77 1.53
CA ILE A 31 -8.05 -3.31 2.92
C ILE A 31 -8.05 -4.56 3.80
N ASP A 32 -6.91 -4.85 4.40
CA ASP A 32 -6.67 -6.00 5.28
C ASP A 32 -6.58 -5.48 6.73
N VAL A 33 -7.72 -5.09 7.30
CA VAL A 33 -7.79 -4.38 8.61
C VAL A 33 -6.94 -5.11 9.67
N PRO A 34 -5.93 -4.45 10.28
CA PRO A 34 -5.74 -2.99 10.38
C PRO A 34 -4.76 -2.36 9.36
N LEU A 35 -4.45 -3.04 8.27
CA LEU A 35 -3.48 -2.62 7.25
C LEU A 35 -4.13 -2.48 5.86
N TYR A 36 -3.39 -1.86 4.95
CA TYR A 36 -3.61 -1.89 3.52
C TYR A 36 -2.66 -2.88 2.87
N GLU A 37 -3.15 -3.68 1.93
CA GLU A 37 -2.33 -4.58 1.14
C GLU A 37 -2.37 -4.15 -0.33
N PHE A 38 -1.19 -4.14 -0.95
CA PHE A 38 -0.99 -3.78 -2.35
C PHE A 38 -0.17 -4.86 -3.04
N ASP A 39 -0.74 -5.44 -4.09
CA ASP A 39 0.03 -6.21 -5.06
C ASP A 39 0.53 -5.25 -6.11
N ALA A 40 1.85 -5.21 -6.31
CA ALA A 40 2.49 -4.30 -7.23
C ALA A 40 3.58 -5.00 -8.05
N ILE A 41 3.86 -4.51 -9.25
CA ILE A 41 5.04 -4.91 -10.02
C ILE A 41 6.10 -3.83 -9.91
N LYS A 42 7.34 -4.22 -9.65
CA LYS A 42 8.51 -3.36 -9.80
C LYS A 42 9.67 -4.17 -10.36
N ASN A 43 10.37 -3.64 -11.35
CA ASN A 43 11.48 -4.31 -12.03
C ASN A 43 11.12 -5.70 -12.58
N ASN A 44 9.91 -5.85 -13.14
CA ASN A 44 9.39 -7.13 -13.64
C ASN A 44 9.27 -8.23 -12.56
N GLN A 45 9.21 -7.84 -11.29
CA GLN A 45 8.97 -8.73 -10.16
C GLN A 45 7.68 -8.31 -9.46
N GLU A 46 6.94 -9.28 -8.93
CA GLU A 46 5.74 -9.05 -8.14
C GLU A 46 6.14 -8.80 -6.68
N TRP A 47 5.50 -7.80 -6.10
CA TRP A 47 5.75 -7.32 -4.75
C TRP A 47 4.43 -7.22 -4.03
N LYS A 48 4.38 -7.84 -2.85
CA LYS A 48 3.30 -7.64 -1.89
C LYS A 48 3.75 -6.62 -0.86
N VAL A 49 3.11 -5.45 -0.88
CA VAL A 49 3.40 -4.33 0.01
C VAL A 49 2.24 -4.18 0.99
N LYS A 50 2.52 -4.30 2.28
CA LYS A 50 1.57 -3.95 3.34
C LYS A 50 1.91 -2.59 3.93
N MET A 51 0.91 -1.75 4.08
CA MET A 51 1.04 -0.42 4.65
C MET A 51 0.09 -0.25 5.83
N SER A 52 0.47 0.56 6.81
CA SER A 52 -0.46 1.04 7.83
C SER A 52 -1.47 2.02 7.24
N GLY A 53 -2.54 2.29 7.98
CA GLY A 53 -3.52 3.33 7.60
C GLY A 53 -2.90 4.70 7.32
N ASN A 54 -1.73 4.99 7.88
CA ASN A 54 -0.97 6.23 7.64
C ASN A 54 -0.09 6.19 6.38
N CYS A 55 -0.27 5.21 5.50
CA CYS A 55 0.60 4.97 4.34
C CYS A 55 2.08 4.74 4.70
N GLU A 56 2.35 4.20 5.89
CA GLU A 56 3.69 3.77 6.27
C GLU A 56 3.88 2.32 5.82
N ILE A 57 4.97 2.02 5.10
CA ILE A 57 5.26 0.66 4.65
C ILE A 57 5.66 -0.17 5.87
N ILE A 58 4.84 -1.17 6.20
CA ILE A 58 5.09 -2.10 7.32
C ILE A 58 5.80 -3.34 6.83
N LEU A 59 5.47 -3.80 5.63
CA LEU A 59 6.06 -4.99 5.04
C LEU A 59 6.16 -4.83 3.54
N GLN A 60 7.31 -5.21 2.99
CA GLN A 60 7.52 -5.33 1.56
C GLN A 60 8.17 -6.68 1.30
N LYS A 61 7.45 -7.57 0.63
CA LYS A 61 7.95 -8.89 0.23
C LYS A 61 7.89 -9.03 -1.28
N LEU A 62 8.94 -9.65 -1.82
CA LEU A 62 8.92 -10.22 -3.15
C LEU A 62 8.06 -11.49 -3.08
N ASP A 63 7.10 -11.63 -4.00
CA ASP A 63 6.38 -12.90 -4.18
C ASP A 63 7.22 -13.87 -5.02
#